data_AF-K5Z352-F1
#
_entry.id   AF-K5Z352-F1
#
_cell.length_a   1.000
_cell.length_b   1.000
_cell.length_c   1.000
_cell.angle_alpha   90.00
_cell.angle_beta   90.00
_cell.angle_gamma   90.00
#
_symmetry.space_group_name_H-M   'P 1'
#
loop_
_entity.id
_entity.type
_entity.pdbx_description
1 polymer ?
#
loop_
_entity_poly.entity_id
_entity_poly.type
_entity_poly.pdbx_seq_one_letter_code
_entity_poly.pdbx_strand_id
1 'polypeptide(L)' 'MSIPAISDPKWRSALTGAEPKVNSLATKLLLSRLREEVRHNPSGIGRAAAELHEFFANNAFAARDLVNL' A
#
# COMPACT_ATOMS: atom_id res chain seq x y z
N MET A 1 12.12 -5.17 -10.55
CA MET A 1 10.70 -5.45 -10.25
C MET A 1 9.88 -4.30 -10.82
N SER A 2 8.79 -4.59 -11.53
CA SER A 2 7.91 -3.54 -12.07
C SER A 2 6.87 -3.16 -11.04
N ILE A 3 6.58 -1.87 -10.91
CA ILE A 3 5.54 -1.37 -10.02
C ILE A 3 4.19 -1.56 -10.72
N PRO A 4 3.19 -2.18 -10.08
CA PRO A 4 1.86 -2.35 -10.63
C PRO A 4 1.20 -0.99 -10.91
N ALA A 5 0.38 -0.90 -11.95
CA ALA A 5 -0.35 0.34 -12.24
C ALA A 5 -1.21 0.78 -11.05
N ILE A 6 -1.47 2.08 -10.90
CA ILE A 6 -2.33 2.63 -9.83
C ILE A 6 -3.76 2.06 -9.85
N SER A 7 -4.24 1.61 -11.01
CA SER A 7 -5.54 0.96 -11.17
C SER A 7 -5.56 -0.51 -10.72
N ASP A 8 -4.42 -1.09 -10.37
CA ASP A 8 -4.33 -2.49 -9.95
C ASP A 8 -5.14 -2.70 -8.64
N PRO A 9 -6.07 -3.67 -8.61
CA PRO A 9 -6.91 -3.93 -7.44
C PRO A 9 -6.11 -4.28 -6.18
N LYS A 10 -4.86 -4.73 -6.28
CA LYS A 10 -4.02 -5.09 -5.13
C LYS A 10 -3.82 -3.95 -4.15
N TRP A 11 -3.77 -2.70 -4.62
CA TRP A 11 -3.60 -1.55 -3.75
C TRP A 11 -4.79 -1.41 -2.79
N ARG A 12 -6.00 -1.64 -3.29
CA ARG A 12 -7.21 -1.65 -2.46
C ARG A 12 -7.21 -2.86 -1.54
N SER A 13 -6.87 -4.05 -2.04
CA SER A 13 -6.78 -5.27 -1.23
C SER A 13 -5.80 -5.13 -0.07
N ALA A 14 -4.66 -4.46 -0.28
CA ALA A 14 -3.69 -4.18 0.78
C ALA A 14 -4.22 -3.24 1.86
N LEU A 15 -5.21 -2.39 1.53
CA LEU A 15 -5.81 -1.42 2.44
C LEU A 15 -7.06 -1.97 3.17
N THR A 16 -7.72 -2.98 2.63
CA THR A 16 -8.98 -3.51 3.20
C THR A 16 -8.91 -4.98 3.61
N GLY A 17 -7.92 -5.73 3.11
CA GLY A 17 -7.80 -7.18 3.27
C GLY A 17 -6.98 -7.60 4.49
N ALA A 18 -6.38 -8.78 4.45
CA ALA A 18 -5.44 -9.21 5.50
C ALA A 18 -4.18 -8.34 5.53
N GLU A 19 -3.44 -8.36 6.63
CA GLU A 19 -2.18 -7.62 6.72
C GLU A 19 -1.10 -8.34 5.90
N PRO A 20 -0.50 -7.67 4.89
CA PRO A 20 0.49 -8.29 4.03
C PRO A 20 1.80 -8.55 4.77
N LYS A 21 2.50 -9.64 4.42
CA LYS A 21 3.79 -10.02 5.04
C LYS A 21 4.95 -9.21 4.45
N VAL A 22 4.93 -7.91 4.70
CA VAL A 22 5.99 -6.99 4.24
C VAL A 22 7.17 -6.98 5.23
N ASN A 23 8.38 -6.80 4.71
CA ASN A 23 9.61 -6.86 5.50
C ASN A 23 10.09 -5.46 5.94
N SER A 24 9.86 -4.43 5.13
CA SER A 24 10.27 -3.06 5.47
C SER A 24 9.38 -2.47 6.56
N LEU A 25 10.01 -1.93 7.61
CA LEU A 25 9.31 -1.19 8.65
C LEU A 25 8.56 0.02 8.07
N ALA A 26 9.15 0.71 7.09
CA ALA A 26 8.50 1.84 6.44
C ALA A 26 7.20 1.42 5.74
N THR A 27 7.21 0.27 5.05
CA THR A 27 6.01 -0.29 4.41
C THR A 27 4.94 -0.64 5.46
N LYS A 28 5.34 -1.25 6.59
CA LYS A 28 4.41 -1.58 7.69
C LYS A 28 3.75 -0.31 8.24
N LEU A 29 4.55 0.70 8.59
CA LEU A 29 4.05 1.95 9.15
C LEU A 29 3.10 2.67 8.19
N LEU A 30 3.44 2.71 6.90
CA LEU A 30 2.58 3.32 5.89
C LEU A 30 1.26 2.56 5.76
N LEU A 31 1.30 1.24 5.63
CA LEU A 31 0.09 0.41 5.55
C LEU A 31 -0.78 0.57 6.79
N SER A 32 -0.21 0.52 8.00
CA SER A 32 -0.99 0.71 9.23
C SER A 32 -1.69 2.07 9.25
N ARG A 33 -1.00 3.15 8.87
CA ARG A 33 -1.57 4.50 8.80
C ARG A 33 -2.70 4.58 7.77
N LEU A 34 -2.44 4.14 6.53
CA LEU A 34 -3.41 4.23 5.44
C LEU A 34 -4.64 3.35 5.68
N ARG A 35 -4.45 2.17 6.28
CA ARG A 35 -5.56 1.28 6.65
C ARG A 35 -6.44 1.91 7.72
N GLU A 36 -5.83 2.59 8.70
CA GLU A 36 -6.58 3.30 9.73
C GLU A 36 -7.36 4.50 9.15
N GLU A 37 -6.74 5.27 8.26
CA GLU A 37 -7.42 6.34 7.52
C GLU A 37 -8.63 5.81 6.72
N VAL A 38 -8.48 4.68 6.02
CA VAL A 38 -9.56 4.04 5.25
C VAL A 38 -10.65 3.48 6.16
N ARG A 39 -10.31 2.96 7.35
CA ARG A 39 -11.30 2.52 8.34
C ARG A 39 -12.15 3.67 8.85
N HIS A 40 -11.54 4.81 9.16
CA HIS A 40 -12.26 6.00 9.62
C HIS A 40 -12.99 6.72 8.50
N ASN A 41 -12.47 6.70 7.28
CA ASN A 41 -13.07 7.30 6.11
C ASN A 41 -12.93 6.40 4.86
N PRO A 42 -13.87 5.46 4.65
CA PRO A 42 -13.82 4.53 3.51
C PRO A 42 -13.83 5.21 2.14
N SER A 43 -14.39 6.42 2.03
CA SER A 43 -14.39 7.19 0.78
C SER A 43 -12.98 7.62 0.34
N GLY A 44 -12.01 7.64 1.27
CA GLY A 44 -10.62 7.99 1.04
C GLY A 44 -9.74 6.90 0.40
N ILE A 45 -10.28 5.70 0.14
CA ILE A 45 -9.50 4.55 -0.34
C ILE A 45 -8.74 4.82 -1.64
N GLY A 46 -9.29 5.64 -2.54
CA GLY A 46 -8.61 6.00 -3.80
C GLY A 46 -7.34 6.83 -3.56
N ARG A 47 -7.39 7.76 -2.60
CA ARG A 47 -6.25 8.58 -2.20
C ARG A 47 -5.19 7.73 -1.50
N ALA A 48 -5.60 6.86 -0.57
CA ALA A 48 -4.70 5.96 0.13
C ALA A 48 -3.98 4.98 -0.84
N ALA A 49 -4.69 4.46 -1.85
CA ALA A 49 -4.08 3.62 -2.87
C ALA A 49 -3.05 4.38 -3.73
N ALA A 50 -3.33 5.64 -4.08
CA ALA A 50 -2.40 6.49 -4.80
C ALA A 50 -1.12 6.76 -4.00
N GLU A 51 -1.26 7.08 -2.71
CA GLU A 51 -0.12 7.31 -1.81
C GLU A 51 0.72 6.05 -1.63
N LEU A 52 0.09 4.88 -1.48
CA LEU A 52 0.79 3.60 -1.39
C LEU A 52 1.58 3.31 -2.67
N HIS A 53 0.98 3.52 -3.84
CA HIS A 53 1.65 3.37 -5.13
C HIS A 53 2.86 4.32 -5.27
N GLU A 54 2.67 5.60 -4.94
CA GLU A 54 3.73 6.62 -4.99
C GLU A 54 4.89 6.29 -4.05
N PHE A 55 4.60 5.76 -2.86
CA PHE A 55 5.63 5.31 -1.92
C PHE A 55 6.54 4.25 -2.56
N PHE A 56 5.98 3.22 -3.20
CA PHE A 56 6.80 2.21 -3.88
C PHE A 56 7.51 2.74 -5.13
N ALA A 57 6.92 3.72 -5.83
CA ALA A 57 7.55 4.42 -6.95
C ALA A 57 8.83 5.16 -6.56
N ASN A 58 8.80 5.78 -5.38
CA ASN A 58 9.92 6.60 -4.90
C ASN A 58 10.91 5.82 -4.02
N ASN A 59 10.57 4.60 -3.57
CA ASN A 59 11.39 3.82 -2.65
C ASN A 59 11.79 2.45 -3.23
N ALA A 60 12.95 2.39 -3.88
CA ALA A 60 13.50 1.16 -4.46
C ALA A 60 13.70 0.03 -3.42
N PHE A 61 13.96 0.37 -2.16
CA PHE A 61 14.06 -0.61 -1.08
C PHE A 61 12.71 -1.25 -0.74
N ALA A 62 11.66 -0.43 -0.66
CA ALA A 62 10.30 -0.89 -0.40
C ALA A 62 9.74 -1.70 -1.58
N ALA A 63 10.19 -1.46 -2.81
CA ALA A 63 9.75 -2.21 -3.99
C ALA A 63 9.94 -3.75 -3.85
N ARG A 64 10.81 -4.22 -2.93
CA ARG A 64 10.95 -5.64 -2.60
C ARG A 64 9.73 -6.24 -1.90
N ASP A 65 8.95 -5.42 -1.20
CA ASP A 65 7.72 -5.83 -0.51
C ASP A 65 6.52 -5.95 -1.47
N LEU A 66 6.62 -5.47 -2.71
CA LEU A 66 5.53 -5.56 -3.70
C LEU A 66 5.09 -6.99 -4.02
N VAL A 67 5.97 -7.97 -3.80
CA VAL A 67 5.67 -9.40 -3.97
C VAL A 67 4.75 -9.92 -2.87
N ASN A 68 4.72 -9.24 -1.72
CA ASN A 68 3.99 -9.67 -0.52
C ASN A 68 2.73 -8.86 -0.23
N LEU A 69 2.39 -7.90 -1.10
CA LEU A 69 1.16 -7.09 -1.08
C LEU A 69 -0.04 -7.89 -1.60
#